data_AF-F7EGK4-F1
#
_entry.id   AF-F7EGK4-F1
#
_cell.length_a   1.000
_cell.length_b   1.000
_cell.length_c   1.000
_cell.angle_alpha   90.00
_cell.angle_beta   90.00
_cell.angle_gamma   90.00
#
_symmetry.space_group_name_H-M   'P 1'
#
loop_
_entity.id
_entity.type
_entity.pdbx_description
1 polymer ?
#
loop_
_entity_poly.entity_id
_entity_poly.type
_entity_poly.pdbx_seq_one_letter_code
_entity_poly.pdbx_strand_id
1 'polypeptide(L)'
;MIDLWGRGRKGGRAEAGGQPVGSAQGIKGKGPRRRDRSPQVQPPDSLASSPGATMSLLLLCLFLMPSLALPMPTPPQLRQEPALQDEVNILFHGVLQFGQALSRIYKATEAKLDEASRSLGFYEQTVVTLQQDLGSARARTQELERSLGEIQAEEESLGLETQGAGIALSQVMEGHQALWQRVEKLHGALATLGSRHTPKELEELKLYADKQSQIIWSLMGHVQRQQRELAQQQQQLSHIRDRLRALALPS
;
A
#
# COMPACT_ATOMS: atom_id res chain seq x y z
N MET A 1 24.51 45.59 -17.57
CA MET A 1 24.43 44.45 -16.63
C MET A 1 24.08 43.22 -17.49
N ILE A 2 24.96 42.83 -18.43
CA ILE A 2 26.20 42.02 -18.33
C ILE A 2 25.89 40.53 -18.08
N ASP A 3 26.04 39.78 -19.18
CA ASP A 3 26.47 38.38 -19.35
C ASP A 3 26.03 37.33 -18.34
N LEU A 4 25.08 36.47 -18.76
CA LEU A 4 24.89 35.14 -18.16
C LEU A 4 24.25 34.15 -19.13
N TRP A 5 24.76 34.01 -20.36
CA TRP A 5 24.48 32.84 -21.20
C TRP A 5 25.72 32.43 -22.00
N GLY A 6 26.75 32.00 -21.27
CA GLY A 6 27.92 31.35 -21.81
C GLY A 6 27.76 29.83 -21.81
N ARG A 7 27.65 29.26 -23.02
CA ARG A 7 28.42 28.08 -23.44
C ARG A 7 27.99 26.71 -22.88
N GLY A 8 27.21 26.00 -23.69
CA GLY A 8 26.93 24.57 -23.53
C GLY A 8 26.46 23.90 -24.83
N ARG A 9 27.18 24.09 -25.95
CA ARG A 9 26.93 23.38 -27.21
C ARG A 9 28.21 22.75 -27.76
N LYS A 10 28.39 21.47 -27.44
CA LYS A 10 29.23 20.45 -28.12
C LYS A 10 28.56 19.12 -27.76
N GLY A 11 28.23 18.17 -28.60
CA GLY A 11 28.35 17.98 -30.04
C GLY A 11 27.86 16.53 -30.23
N GLY A 12 26.74 16.35 -30.90
CA GLY A 12 26.10 15.05 -31.12
C GLY A 12 25.72 14.94 -32.57
N ARG A 13 26.52 14.20 -33.31
CA ARG A 13 26.48 13.97 -34.75
C ARG A 13 25.20 13.21 -35.12
N ALA A 14 24.63 13.59 -36.26
CA ALA A 14 23.42 13.06 -36.86
C ALA A 14 23.44 11.53 -37.04
N GLU A 15 22.34 10.90 -36.66
CA GLU A 15 21.86 9.63 -37.21
C GLU A 15 21.34 9.85 -38.64
N ALA A 16 21.64 8.90 -39.52
CA ALA A 16 21.01 8.73 -40.82
C ALA A 16 20.62 7.26 -41.00
N GLY A 17 19.39 7.05 -41.48
CA GLY A 17 18.84 5.75 -41.89
C GLY A 17 17.96 5.14 -40.80
N GLY A 18 16.64 5.01 -40.92
CA GLY A 18 15.81 4.87 -42.11
C GLY A 18 14.94 3.62 -41.88
N GLN A 19 13.65 3.81 -41.61
CA GLN A 19 12.66 2.73 -41.65
C GLN A 19 11.35 3.26 -42.23
N PRO A 20 10.83 2.65 -43.31
CA PRO A 20 9.51 2.96 -43.81
C PRO A 20 8.44 2.01 -43.25
N VAL A 21 7.34 2.64 -42.83
CA VAL A 21 5.93 2.27 -43.03
C VAL A 21 5.64 0.88 -43.64
N GLY A 22 4.96 0.03 -42.86
CA GLY A 22 4.19 -1.13 -43.33
C GLY A 22 2.90 -1.23 -42.52
N SER A 23 1.82 -0.65 -43.03
CA SER A 23 0.64 -1.34 -43.60
C SER A 23 -0.21 -2.15 -42.60
N ALA A 24 -1.45 -1.68 -42.47
CA ALA A 24 -2.60 -2.38 -41.93
C ALA A 24 -2.90 -3.69 -42.67
N GLN A 25 -3.58 -4.62 -41.98
CA GLN A 25 -4.82 -5.32 -42.41
C GLN A 25 -4.95 -6.68 -41.70
N GLY A 26 -6.13 -6.98 -41.13
CA GLY A 26 -6.40 -8.34 -40.64
C GLY A 26 -7.58 -8.51 -39.68
N ILE A 27 -8.81 -8.23 -40.12
CA ILE A 27 -10.06 -8.62 -39.46
C ILE A 27 -10.48 -10.02 -39.97
N LYS A 28 -10.71 -10.97 -39.04
CA LYS A 28 -11.63 -12.15 -39.09
C LYS A 28 -11.28 -13.04 -37.88
N GLY A 29 -12.13 -13.43 -36.94
CA GLY A 29 -13.56 -13.71 -36.97
C GLY A 29 -13.78 -15.22 -36.77
N LYS A 30 -14.13 -15.68 -35.55
CA LYS A 30 -14.95 -16.88 -35.25
C LYS A 30 -15.03 -17.14 -33.73
N GLY A 31 -16.23 -17.04 -33.15
CA GLY A 31 -16.56 -17.52 -31.80
C GLY A 31 -16.82 -19.04 -31.77
N PRO A 32 -17.72 -19.53 -30.90
CA PRO A 32 -17.67 -19.48 -29.44
C PRO A 32 -17.62 -20.91 -28.86
N ARG A 33 -17.00 -21.13 -27.70
CA ARG A 33 -17.18 -22.38 -26.94
C ARG A 33 -17.72 -22.10 -25.55
N ARG A 34 -19.03 -22.28 -25.44
CA ARG A 34 -19.76 -22.57 -24.20
C ARG A 34 -19.13 -23.81 -23.53
N ARG A 35 -18.84 -23.71 -22.24
CA ARG A 35 -19.01 -24.83 -21.31
C ARG A 35 -19.65 -24.29 -20.05
N ASP A 36 -20.90 -24.71 -19.86
CA ASP A 36 -21.61 -24.73 -18.60
C ASP A 36 -20.76 -25.34 -17.49
N ARG A 37 -20.77 -24.70 -16.32
CA ARG A 37 -20.85 -25.36 -15.01
C ARG A 37 -20.94 -24.31 -13.90
N SER A 38 -22.17 -24.00 -13.51
CA SER A 38 -22.49 -23.66 -12.12
C SER A 38 -23.07 -24.93 -11.44
N PRO A 39 -23.40 -24.90 -10.14
CA PRO A 39 -22.54 -25.39 -9.07
C PRO A 39 -23.12 -26.67 -8.46
N GLN A 40 -22.27 -27.66 -8.17
CA GLN A 40 -22.72 -28.83 -7.40
C GLN A 40 -22.43 -28.59 -5.92
N VAL A 41 -23.51 -28.42 -5.16
CA VAL A 41 -23.57 -28.52 -3.70
C VAL A 41 -23.44 -29.99 -3.32
N GLN A 42 -22.46 -30.33 -2.48
CA GLN A 42 -22.40 -31.56 -1.67
C GLN A 42 -21.72 -31.29 -0.31
N PRO A 43 -22.06 -32.09 0.73
CA PRO A 43 -22.03 -31.71 2.16
C PRO A 43 -20.66 -31.91 2.85
N PRO A 44 -20.51 -31.45 4.12
CA PRO A 44 -19.26 -31.61 4.87
C PRO A 44 -19.15 -33.02 5.44
N ASP A 45 -18.39 -33.88 4.77
CA ASP A 45 -17.94 -35.14 5.34
C ASP A 45 -16.60 -34.95 6.06
N SER A 46 -16.64 -35.28 7.35
CA SER A 46 -15.61 -36.05 8.05
C SER A 46 -14.27 -35.36 8.31
N LEU A 47 -14.19 -34.81 9.52
CA LEU A 47 -13.07 -34.86 10.46
C LEU A 47 -11.92 -35.79 9.99
N ALA A 48 -10.96 -35.23 9.26
CA ALA A 48 -9.65 -35.83 9.08
C ALA A 48 -8.89 -35.73 10.41
N SER A 49 -9.14 -36.73 11.25
CA SER A 49 -8.36 -37.03 12.44
C SER A 49 -6.90 -37.20 12.05
N SER A 50 -6.05 -36.28 12.50
CA SER A 50 -4.60 -36.39 12.38
C SER A 50 -4.12 -37.66 13.08
N PRO A 51 -3.39 -38.57 12.40
CA PRO A 51 -2.85 -39.80 13.00
C PRO A 51 -1.81 -39.52 14.11
N GLY A 52 -1.38 -38.26 14.28
CA GLY A 52 -0.50 -37.85 15.38
C GLY A 52 -1.21 -37.76 16.74
N ALA A 53 -2.50 -37.42 16.77
CA ALA A 53 -3.23 -37.23 18.02
C ALA A 53 -3.63 -38.58 18.66
N THR A 54 -4.00 -39.57 17.85
CA THR A 54 -4.34 -40.92 18.32
C THR A 54 -3.12 -41.65 18.84
N MET A 55 -1.96 -41.48 18.22
CA MET A 55 -0.70 -42.09 18.68
C MET A 55 -0.23 -41.47 19.99
N SER A 56 -0.40 -40.15 20.17
CA SER A 56 -0.06 -39.47 21.43
C SER A 56 -1.02 -39.84 22.57
N LEU A 57 -2.30 -40.05 22.28
CA LEU A 57 -3.29 -40.51 23.27
C LEU A 57 -3.03 -41.97 23.65
N LEU A 58 -2.68 -42.84 22.70
CA LEU A 58 -2.29 -44.24 22.94
C LEU A 58 -1.00 -44.35 23.76
N LEU A 59 0.00 -43.50 23.47
CA LEU A 59 1.24 -43.41 24.26
C LEU A 59 0.98 -42.91 25.69
N LEU A 60 0.08 -41.94 25.87
CA LEU A 60 -0.32 -41.46 27.19
C LEU A 60 -1.13 -42.51 27.97
N CYS A 61 -2.00 -43.27 27.29
CA CYS A 61 -2.74 -44.40 27.86
C CYS A 61 -1.83 -45.59 28.21
N LEU A 62 -0.76 -45.84 27.44
CA LEU A 62 0.25 -46.85 27.76
C LEU A 62 1.12 -46.43 28.95
N PHE A 63 1.39 -45.13 29.12
CA PHE A 63 2.17 -44.61 30.25
C PHE A 63 1.39 -44.57 31.57
N LEU A 64 0.05 -44.62 31.52
CA LEU A 64 -0.82 -44.68 32.71
C LEU A 64 -1.00 -46.10 33.27
N MET A 65 -0.46 -47.12 32.59
CA MET A 65 -0.51 -48.51 33.04
C MET A 65 0.85 -49.06 33.49
N PRO A 66 1.44 -48.57 34.60
CA PRO A 66 2.33 -49.39 35.39
C PRO A 66 1.66 -49.77 36.70
N SER A 67 1.69 -51.08 36.99
CA SER A 67 1.44 -51.70 38.31
C SER A 67 0.01 -52.14 38.61
N LEU A 68 -0.48 -53.14 37.88
CA LEU A 68 -1.38 -54.15 38.47
C LEU A 68 -0.85 -55.57 38.21
N ALA A 69 0.46 -55.77 38.38
CA ALA A 69 1.03 -57.12 38.53
C ALA A 69 0.98 -57.46 40.02
N LEU A 70 -0.17 -57.98 40.46
CA LEU A 70 -0.36 -58.48 41.81
C LEU A 70 0.38 -59.83 41.93
N PRO A 71 1.35 -60.01 42.84
CA PRO A 71 1.79 -61.35 43.20
C PRO A 71 0.64 -62.04 43.94
N MET A 72 0.20 -63.20 43.42
CA MET A 72 -0.79 -64.06 44.06
C MET A 72 -0.36 -64.43 45.50
N PRO A 73 -1.16 -64.14 46.54
CA PRO A 73 -0.92 -64.69 47.87
C PRO A 73 -1.50 -66.10 47.95
N THR A 74 -0.66 -67.07 48.31
CA THR A 74 -1.07 -68.40 48.78
C THR A 74 -1.85 -68.31 50.10
N PRO A 75 -2.79 -69.23 50.38
CA PRO A 75 -3.81 -69.07 51.42
C PRO A 75 -3.22 -69.07 52.85
N PRO A 76 -3.71 -68.21 53.78
CA PRO A 76 -3.15 -68.12 55.13
C PRO A 76 -3.74 -69.18 56.06
N GLN A 77 -2.90 -69.74 56.92
CA GLN A 77 -3.34 -70.52 58.07
C GLN A 77 -4.08 -69.63 59.06
N LEU A 78 -5.17 -70.18 59.55
CA LEU A 78 -6.07 -69.63 60.55
C LEU A 78 -5.32 -69.37 61.87
N ARG A 79 -4.93 -68.12 62.12
CA ARG A 79 -4.70 -67.62 63.48
C ARG A 79 -5.31 -66.23 63.57
N GLN A 80 -6.38 -66.14 64.33
CA GLN A 80 -7.10 -64.91 64.64
C GLN A 80 -6.15 -63.92 65.32
N GLU A 81 -5.90 -62.77 64.69
CA GLU A 81 -5.17 -61.66 65.31
C GLU A 81 -5.79 -60.33 64.87
N PRO A 82 -6.01 -59.37 65.79
CA PRO A 82 -6.59 -58.05 65.51
C PRO A 82 -5.78 -57.18 64.53
N ALA A 83 -4.62 -57.65 64.03
CA ALA A 83 -3.76 -56.95 63.07
C ALA A 83 -4.31 -56.90 61.63
N LEU A 84 -5.12 -57.88 61.21
CA LEU A 84 -5.71 -57.92 59.84
C LEU A 84 -6.80 -56.87 59.65
N GLN A 85 -7.49 -56.49 60.74
CA GLN A 85 -8.50 -55.43 60.73
C GLN A 85 -7.86 -54.05 60.52
N ASP A 86 -6.69 -53.81 61.13
CA ASP A 86 -5.92 -52.59 60.97
C ASP A 86 -5.39 -52.44 59.54
N GLU A 87 -4.90 -53.51 58.92
CA GLU A 87 -4.44 -53.47 57.51
C GLU A 87 -5.57 -53.15 56.53
N VAL A 88 -6.76 -53.76 56.70
CA VAL A 88 -7.93 -53.45 55.87
C VAL A 88 -8.42 -52.02 56.12
N ASN A 89 -8.37 -51.55 57.36
CA ASN A 89 -8.74 -50.18 57.72
C ASN A 89 -7.76 -49.16 57.11
N ILE A 90 -6.45 -49.45 57.11
CA ILE A 90 -5.42 -48.65 56.44
C ILE A 90 -5.66 -48.62 54.92
N LEU A 91 -5.93 -49.75 54.29
CA LEU A 91 -6.24 -49.81 52.86
C LEU A 91 -7.49 -49.00 52.52
N PHE A 92 -8.55 -49.13 53.32
CA PHE A 92 -9.79 -48.37 53.13
C PHE A 92 -9.54 -46.86 53.25
N HIS A 93 -8.78 -46.43 54.26
CA HIS A 93 -8.37 -45.03 54.39
C HIS A 93 -7.47 -44.56 53.24
N GLY A 94 -6.56 -45.40 52.76
CA GLY A 94 -5.70 -45.08 51.61
C GLY A 94 -6.48 -44.89 50.32
N VAL A 95 -7.44 -45.77 50.03
CA VAL A 95 -8.33 -45.65 48.87
C VAL A 95 -9.22 -44.40 48.99
N LEU A 96 -9.73 -44.11 50.19
CA LEU A 96 -10.54 -42.91 50.42
C LEU A 96 -9.71 -41.63 50.27
N GLN A 97 -8.51 -41.57 50.84
CA GLN A 97 -7.57 -40.44 50.70
C GLN A 97 -7.18 -40.22 49.24
N PHE A 98 -6.91 -41.31 48.51
CA PHE A 98 -6.65 -41.25 47.08
C PHE A 98 -7.86 -40.70 46.30
N GLY A 99 -9.07 -41.19 46.57
CA GLY A 99 -10.30 -40.68 45.96
C GLY A 99 -10.53 -39.19 46.25
N GLN A 100 -10.23 -38.74 47.46
CA GLN A 100 -10.30 -37.32 47.84
C GLN A 100 -9.23 -36.48 47.12
N ALA A 101 -7.98 -36.97 47.04
CA ALA A 101 -6.90 -36.29 46.32
C ALA A 101 -7.21 -36.20 44.82
N LEU A 102 -7.70 -37.28 44.22
CA LEU A 102 -8.10 -37.34 42.82
C LEU A 102 -9.25 -36.38 42.53
N SER A 103 -10.26 -36.33 43.41
CA SER A 103 -11.38 -35.38 43.27
C SER A 103 -10.91 -33.92 43.32
N ARG A 104 -9.94 -33.59 44.19
CA ARG A 104 -9.36 -32.24 44.25
C ARG A 104 -8.60 -31.89 42.97
N ILE A 105 -7.80 -32.82 42.46
CA ILE A 105 -7.06 -32.63 41.21
C ILE A 105 -8.06 -32.45 40.06
N TYR A 106 -9.07 -33.31 39.96
CA TYR A 106 -10.11 -33.21 38.93
C TYR A 106 -10.79 -31.84 38.93
N LYS A 107 -11.26 -31.36 40.10
CA LYS A 107 -11.86 -30.04 40.24
C LYS A 107 -10.89 -28.90 39.89
N ALA A 108 -9.62 -29.03 40.25
CA ALA A 108 -8.61 -28.03 39.89
C ALA A 108 -8.36 -28.00 38.37
N THR A 109 -8.31 -29.17 37.72
CA THR A 109 -8.14 -29.29 36.27
C THR A 109 -9.37 -28.78 35.53
N GLU A 110 -10.58 -29.08 36.00
CA GLU A 110 -11.85 -28.55 35.47
C GLU A 110 -11.85 -27.01 35.53
N ALA A 111 -11.49 -26.42 36.69
CA ALA A 111 -11.37 -24.97 36.81
C ALA A 111 -10.33 -24.36 35.86
N LYS A 112 -9.22 -25.06 35.61
CA LYS A 112 -8.20 -24.64 34.63
C LYS A 112 -8.72 -24.75 33.19
N LEU A 113 -9.50 -25.77 32.87
CA LEU A 113 -10.12 -25.95 31.56
C LEU A 113 -11.19 -24.88 31.29
N ASP A 114 -11.98 -24.53 32.30
CA ASP A 114 -12.96 -23.45 32.21
C ASP A 114 -12.30 -22.10 31.99
N GLU A 115 -11.21 -21.81 32.71
CA GLU A 115 -10.41 -20.59 32.49
C GLU A 115 -9.77 -20.58 31.10
N ALA A 116 -9.23 -21.71 30.64
CA ALA A 116 -8.68 -21.84 29.28
C ALA A 116 -9.76 -21.62 28.21
N SER A 117 -10.96 -22.16 28.42
CA SER A 117 -12.09 -22.01 27.48
C SER A 117 -12.60 -20.57 27.45
N ARG A 118 -12.70 -19.91 28.62
CA ARG A 118 -13.05 -18.48 28.69
C ARG A 118 -12.00 -17.60 28.02
N SER A 119 -10.71 -17.85 28.27
CA SER A 119 -9.64 -17.08 27.63
C SER A 119 -9.62 -17.28 26.11
N LEU A 120 -9.84 -18.50 25.62
CA LEU A 120 -9.99 -18.76 24.18
C LEU A 120 -11.13 -17.94 23.57
N GLY A 121 -12.31 -17.91 24.21
CA GLY A 121 -13.43 -17.09 23.75
C GLY A 121 -13.10 -15.59 23.65
N PHE A 122 -12.33 -15.04 24.60
CA PHE A 122 -11.84 -13.66 24.52
C PHE A 122 -10.87 -13.44 23.35
N TYR A 123 -9.98 -14.39 23.08
CA TYR A 123 -9.06 -14.30 21.95
C TYR A 123 -9.79 -14.39 20.62
N GLU A 124 -10.76 -15.29 20.48
CA GLU A 124 -11.58 -15.41 19.27
C GLU A 124 -12.34 -14.10 18.99
N GLN A 125 -12.96 -13.52 20.01
CA GLN A 125 -13.62 -12.21 19.90
C GLN A 125 -12.63 -11.12 19.46
N THR A 126 -11.44 -11.11 20.04
CA THR A 126 -10.38 -10.13 19.70
C THR A 126 -9.94 -10.28 18.25
N VAL A 127 -9.77 -11.51 17.77
CA VAL A 127 -9.42 -11.81 16.37
C VAL A 127 -10.50 -11.31 15.41
N VAL A 128 -11.79 -11.52 15.72
CA VAL A 128 -12.89 -11.02 14.90
C VAL A 128 -12.87 -9.49 14.81
N THR A 129 -12.67 -8.80 15.93
CA THR A 129 -12.55 -7.33 15.94
C THR A 129 -11.36 -6.86 15.10
N LEU A 130 -10.19 -7.49 15.27
CA LEU A 130 -9.00 -7.16 14.48
C LEU A 130 -9.20 -7.39 12.99
N GLN A 131 -9.94 -8.44 12.59
CA GLN A 131 -10.28 -8.67 11.18
C GLN A 131 -11.20 -7.57 10.62
N GLN A 132 -12.17 -7.09 11.39
CA GLN A 132 -13.03 -5.97 11.00
C GLN A 132 -12.24 -4.66 10.88
N ASP A 133 -11.35 -4.39 11.83
CA ASP A 133 -10.47 -3.23 11.80
C ASP A 133 -9.51 -3.27 10.59
N LEU A 134 -8.91 -4.43 10.31
CA LEU A 134 -8.06 -4.64 9.15
C LEU A 134 -8.82 -4.45 7.83
N GLY A 135 -10.06 -4.96 7.76
CA GLY A 135 -10.94 -4.75 6.61
C GLY A 135 -11.26 -3.26 6.38
N SER A 136 -11.58 -2.55 7.46
CA SER A 136 -11.86 -1.11 7.44
C SER A 136 -10.61 -0.29 7.05
N ALA A 137 -9.45 -0.65 7.57
CA ALA A 137 -8.18 -0.04 7.21
C ALA A 137 -7.87 -0.24 5.73
N ARG A 138 -8.05 -1.46 5.20
CA ARG A 138 -7.86 -1.76 3.77
C ARG A 138 -8.80 -0.96 2.87
N ALA A 139 -10.07 -0.82 3.25
CA ALA A 139 -11.02 0.00 2.51
C ALA A 139 -10.60 1.48 2.46
N ARG A 140 -10.15 2.04 3.60
CA ARG A 140 -9.62 3.41 3.67
C ARG A 140 -8.35 3.59 2.82
N THR A 141 -7.45 2.61 2.82
CA THR A 141 -6.25 2.65 1.96
C THR A 141 -6.62 2.65 0.48
N GLN A 142 -7.59 1.83 0.05
CA GLN A 142 -8.06 1.84 -1.34
C GLN A 142 -8.73 3.16 -1.73
N GLU A 143 -9.48 3.77 -0.82
CA GLU A 143 -10.05 5.10 -1.07
C GLU A 143 -8.96 6.14 -1.24
N LEU A 144 -7.95 6.13 -0.35
CA LEU A 144 -6.81 7.04 -0.45
C LEU A 144 -6.02 6.85 -1.75
N GLU A 145 -5.87 5.61 -2.23
CA GLU A 145 -5.25 5.32 -3.53
C GLU A 145 -6.07 5.88 -4.70
N ARG A 146 -7.41 5.82 -4.63
CA ARG A 146 -8.28 6.43 -5.64
C ARG A 146 -8.15 7.94 -5.65
N SER A 147 -8.29 8.60 -4.49
CA SER A 147 -8.18 10.06 -4.38
C SER A 147 -6.78 10.54 -4.84
N LEU A 148 -5.72 9.80 -4.51
CA LEU A 148 -4.37 10.13 -4.97
C LEU A 148 -4.22 9.96 -6.50
N GLY A 149 -4.94 9.02 -7.10
CA GLY A 149 -5.03 8.88 -8.56
C GLY A 149 -5.69 10.08 -9.22
N GLU A 150 -6.82 10.54 -8.66
CA GLU A 150 -7.56 11.71 -9.14
C GLU A 150 -6.72 12.99 -9.07
N ILE A 151 -6.09 13.26 -7.90
CA ILE A 151 -5.23 14.43 -7.70
C ILE A 151 -4.07 14.44 -8.70
N GLN A 152 -3.47 13.30 -8.99
CA GLN A 152 -2.37 13.25 -9.96
C GLN A 152 -2.80 13.49 -11.40
N ALA A 153 -3.99 13.03 -11.79
CA ALA A 153 -4.53 13.34 -13.11
C ALA A 153 -4.82 14.85 -13.25
N GLU A 154 -5.33 15.48 -12.20
CA GLU A 154 -5.54 16.94 -12.15
C GLU A 154 -4.21 17.71 -12.21
N GLU A 155 -3.20 17.27 -11.45
CA GLU A 155 -1.84 17.83 -11.47
C GLU A 155 -1.20 17.75 -12.87
N GLU A 156 -1.35 16.62 -13.56
CA GLU A 156 -0.86 16.46 -14.95
C GLU A 156 -1.56 17.42 -15.92
N SER A 157 -2.88 17.60 -15.78
CA SER A 157 -3.65 18.57 -16.57
C SER A 157 -3.17 20.01 -16.32
N LEU A 158 -2.99 20.39 -15.06
CA LEU A 158 -2.44 21.70 -14.67
C LEU A 158 -1.02 21.91 -15.21
N GLY A 159 -0.20 20.86 -15.20
CA GLY A 159 1.14 20.86 -15.80
C GLY A 159 1.11 21.19 -17.30
N LEU A 160 0.20 20.55 -18.05
CA LEU A 160 0.02 20.83 -19.47
C LEU A 160 -0.47 22.26 -19.73
N GLU A 161 -1.40 22.76 -18.92
CA GLU A 161 -1.92 24.12 -19.04
C GLU A 161 -0.83 25.17 -18.77
N THR A 162 -0.06 25.01 -17.69
CA THR A 162 1.05 25.93 -17.36
C THR A 162 2.18 25.87 -18.39
N GLN A 163 2.44 24.71 -18.98
CA GLN A 163 3.37 24.59 -20.12
C GLN A 163 2.83 25.34 -21.35
N GLY A 164 1.55 25.16 -21.67
CA GLY A 164 0.87 25.88 -22.76
C GLY A 164 0.93 27.40 -22.57
N ALA A 165 0.64 27.89 -21.36
CA ALA A 165 0.76 29.30 -21.00
C ALA A 165 2.20 29.81 -21.17
N GLY A 166 3.20 29.02 -20.79
CA GLY A 166 4.61 29.35 -21.01
C GLY A 166 4.99 29.50 -22.48
N ILE A 167 4.50 28.61 -23.35
CA ILE A 167 4.70 28.69 -24.81
C ILE A 167 4.03 29.94 -25.36
N ALA A 168 2.78 30.20 -25.00
CA ALA A 168 2.04 31.38 -25.45
C ALA A 168 2.74 32.69 -25.03
N LEU A 169 3.23 32.79 -23.79
CA LEU A 169 4.00 33.95 -23.33
C LEU A 169 5.32 34.13 -24.07
N SER A 170 5.99 33.04 -24.43
CA SER A 170 7.22 33.10 -25.23
C SER A 170 6.95 33.68 -26.63
N GLN A 171 5.86 33.25 -27.28
CA GLN A 171 5.44 33.81 -28.57
C GLN A 171 5.07 35.30 -28.48
N VAL A 172 4.38 35.71 -27.40
CA VAL A 172 4.06 37.11 -27.15
C VAL A 172 5.35 37.93 -26.96
N MET A 173 6.33 37.40 -26.23
CA MET A 173 7.63 38.07 -26.06
C MET A 173 8.39 38.23 -27.38
N GLU A 174 8.42 37.19 -28.21
CA GLU A 174 9.03 37.24 -29.55
C GLU A 174 8.35 38.30 -30.44
N GLY A 175 7.02 38.32 -30.47
CA GLY A 175 6.24 39.30 -31.21
C GLY A 175 6.50 40.73 -30.69
N HIS A 176 6.58 40.89 -29.37
CA HIS A 176 6.88 42.16 -28.73
C HIS A 176 8.29 42.66 -29.08
N GLN A 177 9.30 41.80 -29.03
CA GLN A 177 10.67 42.14 -29.41
C GLN A 177 10.77 42.54 -30.88
N ALA A 178 10.07 41.83 -31.77
CA ALA A 178 10.01 42.17 -33.19
C ALA A 178 9.36 43.55 -33.42
N LEU A 179 8.29 43.87 -32.67
CA LEU A 179 7.67 45.20 -32.71
C LEU A 179 8.63 46.28 -32.22
N TRP A 180 9.30 46.05 -31.10
CA TRP A 180 10.29 46.99 -30.54
C TRP A 180 11.41 47.29 -31.54
N GLN A 181 11.95 46.27 -32.21
CA GLN A 181 12.97 46.45 -33.26
C GLN A 181 12.46 47.28 -34.45
N ARG A 182 11.17 47.16 -34.81
CA ARG A 182 10.57 47.97 -35.89
C ARG A 182 10.42 49.43 -35.46
N VAL A 183 9.96 49.66 -34.24
CA VAL A 183 9.85 51.01 -33.63
C VAL A 183 11.21 51.68 -33.58
N GLU A 184 12.25 50.95 -33.18
CA GLU A 184 13.61 51.49 -33.11
C GLU A 184 14.19 51.82 -34.50
N LYS A 185 13.97 50.96 -35.50
CA LYS A 185 14.36 51.26 -36.89
C LYS A 185 13.66 52.49 -37.45
N LEU A 186 12.35 52.63 -37.20
CA LEU A 186 11.58 53.81 -37.62
C LEU A 186 12.09 55.08 -36.94
N HIS A 187 12.42 55.01 -35.64
CA HIS A 187 13.03 56.11 -34.91
C HIS A 187 14.37 56.53 -35.54
N GLY A 188 15.26 55.57 -35.81
CA GLY A 188 16.54 55.82 -36.46
C GLY A 188 16.39 56.45 -37.85
N ALA A 189 15.44 55.95 -38.66
CA ALA A 189 15.16 56.51 -39.98
C ALA A 189 14.67 57.98 -39.91
N LEU A 190 13.75 58.27 -38.98
CA LEU A 190 13.24 59.63 -38.77
C LEU A 190 14.33 60.59 -38.27
N ALA A 191 15.22 60.10 -37.40
CA ALA A 191 16.38 60.86 -36.94
C ALA A 191 17.34 61.19 -38.09
N THR A 192 17.59 60.24 -39.00
CA THR A 192 18.45 60.46 -40.18
C THR A 192 17.85 61.40 -41.23
N LEU A 193 16.52 61.49 -41.31
CA LEU A 193 15.82 62.41 -42.23
C LEU A 193 15.88 63.88 -41.79
N GLY A 194 16.57 64.20 -40.68
CA GLY A 194 16.69 65.58 -40.19
C GLY A 194 15.41 66.10 -39.53
N SER A 195 14.46 65.21 -39.19
CA SER A 195 13.30 65.57 -38.38
C SER A 195 13.76 65.95 -36.98
N ARG A 196 13.92 67.25 -36.73
CA ARG A 196 14.37 67.82 -35.45
C ARG A 196 13.42 67.52 -34.28
N HIS A 197 12.24 66.97 -34.58
CA HIS A 197 11.30 66.40 -33.62
C HIS A 197 11.15 64.91 -33.88
N THR A 198 11.52 64.09 -32.89
CA THR A 198 10.95 62.74 -32.78
C THR A 198 9.46 62.92 -32.53
N PRO A 199 8.58 62.25 -33.30
CA PRO A 199 7.14 62.38 -33.07
C PRO A 199 6.84 61.88 -31.66
N LYS A 200 6.17 62.71 -30.85
CA LYS A 200 5.86 62.44 -29.43
C LYS A 200 5.16 61.08 -29.22
N GLU A 201 4.31 60.70 -30.17
CA GLU A 201 3.61 59.42 -30.23
C GLU A 201 4.56 58.21 -30.24
N LEU A 202 5.75 58.35 -30.84
CA LEU A 202 6.75 57.29 -30.90
C LEU A 202 7.44 57.07 -29.54
N GLU A 203 7.69 58.14 -28.79
CA GLU A 203 8.22 58.02 -27.42
C GLU A 203 7.17 57.46 -26.45
N GLU A 204 5.91 57.85 -26.61
CA GLU A 204 4.80 57.26 -25.86
C GLU A 204 4.67 55.75 -26.16
N LEU A 205 4.83 55.35 -27.43
CA LEU A 205 4.83 53.94 -27.83
C LEU A 205 6.03 53.17 -27.27
N LYS A 206 7.24 53.76 -27.24
CA LYS A 206 8.43 53.16 -26.62
C LYS A 206 8.23 52.92 -25.12
N LEU A 207 7.78 53.95 -24.40
CA LEU A 207 7.48 53.84 -22.97
C LEU A 207 6.38 52.80 -22.69
N TYR A 208 5.37 52.74 -23.55
CA TYR A 208 4.33 51.71 -23.45
C TYR A 208 4.90 50.31 -23.71
N ALA A 209 5.74 50.15 -24.73
CA ALA A 209 6.38 48.88 -25.04
C ALA A 209 7.29 48.39 -23.90
N ASP A 210 8.10 49.28 -23.32
CA ASP A 210 8.94 48.94 -22.17
C ASP A 210 8.11 48.50 -20.95
N LYS A 211 6.98 49.16 -20.68
CA LYS A 211 6.03 48.74 -19.64
C LYS A 211 5.45 47.35 -19.93
N GLN A 212 5.06 47.07 -21.16
CA GLN A 212 4.55 45.76 -21.57
C GLN A 212 5.63 44.67 -21.44
N SER A 213 6.87 44.97 -21.82
CA SER A 213 8.02 44.07 -21.62
C SER A 213 8.18 43.68 -20.15
N GLN A 214 8.13 44.65 -19.23
CA GLN A 214 8.24 44.38 -17.79
C GLN A 214 7.13 43.44 -17.27
N ILE A 215 5.89 43.65 -17.74
CA ILE A 215 4.74 42.80 -17.37
C ILE A 215 4.96 41.37 -17.88
N ILE A 216 5.35 41.20 -19.15
CA ILE A 216 5.56 39.87 -19.74
C ILE A 216 6.70 39.14 -19.01
N TRP A 217 7.79 39.83 -18.65
CA TRP A 217 8.89 39.25 -17.86
C TRP A 217 8.44 38.80 -16.47
N SER A 218 7.64 39.61 -15.77
CA SER A 218 7.07 39.22 -14.48
C SER A 218 6.21 37.97 -14.62
N LEU A 219 5.34 37.94 -15.63
CA LEU A 219 4.43 36.83 -15.86
C LEU A 219 5.16 35.54 -16.24
N MET A 220 6.18 35.63 -17.10
CA MET A 220 7.06 34.51 -17.42
C MET A 220 7.77 33.97 -16.17
N GLY A 221 8.21 34.85 -15.27
CA GLY A 221 8.77 34.47 -13.98
C GLY A 221 7.77 33.72 -13.09
N HIS A 222 6.50 34.13 -13.07
CA HIS A 222 5.44 33.43 -12.35
C HIS A 222 5.16 32.05 -12.93
N VAL A 223 5.01 31.91 -14.25
CA VAL A 223 4.78 30.61 -14.90
C VAL A 223 5.95 29.66 -14.66
N GLN A 224 7.19 30.15 -14.73
CA GLN A 224 8.37 29.32 -14.45
C GLN A 224 8.46 28.90 -12.97
N ARG A 225 7.95 29.72 -12.04
CA ARG A 225 7.84 29.33 -10.63
C ARG A 225 6.76 28.28 -10.44
N GLN A 226 5.57 28.48 -11.02
CA GLN A 226 4.47 27.51 -10.97
C GLN A 226 4.88 26.14 -11.52
N GLN A 227 5.60 26.09 -12.65
CA GLN A 227 6.10 24.82 -13.19
C GLN A 227 7.06 24.09 -12.24
N ARG A 228 7.90 24.82 -11.49
CA ARG A 228 8.80 24.22 -10.50
C ARG A 228 8.05 23.71 -9.28
N GLU A 229 7.03 24.43 -8.84
CA GLU A 229 6.16 24.04 -7.72
C GLU A 229 5.36 22.78 -8.08
N LEU A 230 4.77 22.72 -9.27
CA LEU A 230 4.08 21.52 -9.78
C LEU A 230 5.01 20.31 -9.87
N ALA A 231 6.25 20.49 -10.34
CA ALA A 231 7.22 19.41 -10.39
C ALA A 231 7.57 18.86 -8.98
N GLN A 232 7.63 19.75 -7.97
CA GLN A 232 7.85 19.33 -6.58
C GLN A 232 6.63 18.60 -6.01
N GLN A 233 5.42 19.10 -6.30
CA GLN A 233 4.17 18.47 -5.87
C GLN A 233 4.02 17.08 -6.49
N GLN A 234 4.29 16.93 -7.78
CA GLN A 234 4.28 15.63 -8.46
C GLN A 234 5.27 14.63 -7.83
N GLN A 235 6.46 15.08 -7.44
CA GLN A 235 7.43 14.24 -6.73
C GLN A 235 6.95 13.85 -5.32
N GLN A 236 6.26 14.73 -4.61
CA GLN A 236 5.68 14.41 -3.30
C GLN A 236 4.54 13.39 -3.43
N LEU A 237 3.66 13.55 -4.42
CA LEU A 237 2.55 12.64 -4.67
C LEU A 237 3.03 11.25 -5.07
N SER A 238 4.11 11.14 -5.86
CA SER A 238 4.72 9.85 -6.20
C SER A 238 5.30 9.15 -4.97
N HIS A 239 6.00 9.88 -4.10
CA HIS A 239 6.50 9.34 -2.84
C HIS A 239 5.38 8.87 -1.91
N ILE A 240 4.27 9.63 -1.80
CA ILE A 240 3.10 9.20 -1.02
C ILE A 240 2.52 7.91 -1.61
N ARG A 241 2.42 7.80 -2.93
CA ARG A 241 1.94 6.57 -3.60
C ARG A 241 2.82 5.38 -3.27
N ASP A 242 4.14 5.52 -3.33
CA ASP A 242 5.06 4.43 -3.06
C ASP A 242 4.96 3.95 -1.62
N ARG A 243 4.78 4.89 -0.67
CA ARG A 243 4.51 4.55 0.73
C ARG A 243 3.20 3.80 0.91
N LEU A 244 2.13 4.20 0.21
CA LEU A 244 0.85 3.50 0.28
C LEU A 244 0.94 2.08 -0.29
N ARG A 245 1.65 1.89 -1.41
CA ARG A 245 1.92 0.56 -1.98
C ARG A 245 2.73 -0.32 -1.04
N ALA A 246 3.74 0.24 -0.37
CA ALA A 246 4.55 -0.48 0.61
C ALA A 246 3.73 -0.96 1.82
N LEU A 247 2.72 -0.18 2.23
CA LEU A 247 1.78 -0.57 3.30
C LEU A 247 0.70 -1.56 2.84
N ALA A 248 0.40 -1.59 1.53
CA ALA A 248 -0.63 -2.45 0.95
C ALA A 248 -0.15 -3.88 0.61
N LEU A 249 1.16 -4.13 0.60
CA LEU A 249 1.77 -5.46 0.45
C LEU A 249 1.98 -6.08 1.85
N PRO A 250 1.12 -7.01 2.30
CA PRO A 250 1.45 -7.80 3.47
C PRO A 250 2.62 -8.73 3.14
N SER A 251 3.70 -8.62 3.91
CA SER A 251 4.73 -9.66 4.05
C SER A 251 4.15 -10.91 4.71
#